data_AF-A0A1Y1ZRL9-F1
#
_entry.id   AF-A0A1Y1ZRL9-F1
#
_cell.length_a   1.000
_cell.length_b   1.000
_cell.length_c   1.000
_cell.angle_alpha   90.00
_cell.angle_beta   90.00
_cell.angle_gamma   90.00
#
_symmetry.space_group_name_H-M   'P 1'
#
loop_
_entity.id
_entity.type
_entity.pdbx_description
1 polymer ?
#
loop_
_entity_poly.entity_id
_entity_poly.type
_entity_poly.pdbx_seq_one_letter_code
_entity_poly.pdbx_strand_id
1 'polypeptide(L)'
;DSELQERAVAFAWGSTKVRGVNIGGWLVLEPFITPSIFSKNSVTDEVHDEWTLCQKLGKTGCFNTLKPHWDSFVTLADFQKIKNAGFNIVRIPIGYWAYLDAGGPYTTGAAPYMDKAIAWARQTGLKVVIDLHGVPRSQNGFDHSGHKLATPGWLTFDSEAQTHATLKIIEQKYAIPSMQDVVIAIELVNEPFLSKLDPNRVKQFYRDGYGNLRKISDTPVMLHDGFWDPAWLNTVLTPSDNNAQGVIMDHHE
;
A
#
# COMPACT_ATOMS: atom_id res chain seq x y z
N ASP A 1 30.69 16.40 16.51
CA ASP A 1 29.97 15.17 16.81
C ASP A 1 29.08 14.79 15.64
N SER A 2 29.54 13.86 14.80
CA SER A 2 28.70 13.26 13.79
C SER A 2 27.79 12.25 14.49
N GLU A 3 26.50 12.55 14.61
CA GLU A 3 25.51 11.55 14.97
C GLU A 3 25.67 10.37 14.00
N LEU A 4 26.12 9.23 14.52
CA LEU A 4 26.08 7.96 13.82
C LEU A 4 24.60 7.66 13.59
N GLN A 5 24.09 7.97 12.40
CA GLN A 5 22.77 7.48 12.00
C GLN A 5 22.82 5.96 12.01
N GLU A 6 22.01 5.36 12.86
CA GLU A 6 21.81 3.92 12.90
C GLU A 6 21.33 3.48 11.51
N ARG A 7 22.13 2.66 10.82
CA ARG A 7 21.86 2.21 9.44
C ARG A 7 20.76 1.13 9.39
N ALA A 8 19.83 1.15 10.33
CA ALA A 8 18.84 0.12 10.52
C ALA A 8 17.46 0.76 10.68
N VAL A 9 16.43 0.01 10.29
CA VAL A 9 15.04 0.43 10.44
C VAL A 9 14.70 0.70 11.91
N ALA A 10 14.18 1.89 12.19
CA ALA A 10 13.91 2.38 13.54
C ALA A 10 12.61 1.80 14.14
N PHE A 11 12.45 0.49 14.08
CA PHE A 11 11.42 -0.30 14.74
C PHE A 11 11.89 -1.73 14.97
N ALA A 12 11.92 -2.17 16.23
CA ALA A 12 12.39 -3.51 16.58
C ALA A 12 11.27 -4.55 16.38
N TRP A 13 11.09 -4.98 15.13
CA TRP A 13 10.18 -6.06 14.76
C TRP A 13 10.45 -7.32 15.57
N GLY A 14 9.39 -7.98 16.04
CA GLY A 14 9.47 -9.19 16.88
C GLY A 14 9.68 -8.94 18.38
N SER A 15 10.12 -7.76 18.80
CA SER A 15 10.26 -7.40 20.23
C SER A 15 9.35 -6.24 20.65
N THR A 16 9.08 -5.30 19.74
CA THR A 16 8.13 -4.21 19.97
C THR A 16 6.74 -4.65 19.53
N LYS A 17 5.75 -4.56 20.43
CA LYS A 17 4.35 -4.85 20.09
C LYS A 17 3.80 -3.80 19.12
N VAL A 18 3.29 -4.25 17.98
CA VAL A 18 2.57 -3.41 17.01
C VAL A 18 1.23 -2.98 17.60
N ARG A 19 0.97 -1.69 17.60
CA ARG A 19 -0.33 -1.07 17.90
C ARG A 19 -0.58 -0.05 16.80
N GLY A 20 -1.19 -0.51 15.72
CA GLY A 20 -1.40 0.31 14.54
C GLY A 20 -2.87 0.55 14.21
N VAL A 21 -3.09 1.52 13.32
CA VAL A 21 -4.37 1.75 12.64
C VAL A 21 -4.14 1.86 11.14
N ASN A 22 -5.11 1.47 10.33
CA ASN A 22 -5.11 1.71 8.89
C ASN A 22 -5.67 3.10 8.58
N ILE A 23 -5.07 3.81 7.64
CA ILE A 23 -5.60 5.05 7.06
C ILE A 23 -6.41 4.72 5.80
N GLY A 24 -7.41 3.84 5.96
CA GLY A 24 -8.27 3.34 4.88
C GLY A 24 -9.21 4.39 4.31
N GLY A 25 -9.64 4.22 3.05
CA GLY A 25 -10.52 5.15 2.35
C GLY A 25 -9.91 6.51 1.98
N TRP A 26 -8.62 6.76 2.25
CA TRP A 26 -7.97 8.04 1.97
C TRP A 26 -7.35 8.12 0.57
N LEU A 27 -6.30 7.32 0.31
CA LEU A 27 -5.56 7.33 -0.96
C LEU A 27 -6.00 6.22 -1.93
N VAL A 28 -6.91 5.36 -1.47
CA VAL A 28 -7.75 4.45 -2.26
C VAL A 28 -9.15 4.55 -1.69
N LEU A 29 -10.15 4.81 -2.53
CA LEU A 29 -11.53 4.94 -2.06
C LEU A 29 -12.21 3.59 -1.85
N GLU A 30 -12.99 3.52 -0.76
CA GLU A 30 -13.83 2.38 -0.42
C GLU A 30 -15.25 2.87 -0.14
N PRO A 31 -16.28 2.36 -0.85
CA PRO A 31 -17.65 2.87 -0.74
C PRO A 31 -18.21 2.87 0.69
N PHE A 32 -17.88 1.87 1.51
CA PHE A 32 -18.40 1.79 2.87
C PHE A 32 -17.72 2.79 3.83
N ILE A 33 -16.50 3.25 3.52
CA ILE A 33 -15.76 4.24 4.33
C ILE A 33 -16.16 5.67 3.93
N THR A 34 -16.26 5.94 2.63
CA THR A 34 -16.54 7.28 2.09
C THR A 34 -17.82 7.32 1.23
N PRO A 35 -18.97 6.84 1.74
CA PRO A 35 -20.19 6.64 0.94
C PRO A 35 -20.69 7.93 0.28
N SER A 36 -20.41 9.09 0.88
CA SER A 36 -20.83 10.38 0.33
C SER A 36 -20.18 10.75 -1.01
N ILE A 37 -18.98 10.24 -1.34
CA ILE A 37 -18.37 10.44 -2.65
C ILE A 37 -19.14 9.64 -3.70
N PHE A 38 -19.48 8.39 -3.38
CA PHE A 38 -20.19 7.49 -4.28
C PHE A 38 -21.65 7.90 -4.47
N SER A 39 -22.37 8.20 -3.40
CA SER A 39 -23.80 8.55 -3.46
C SER A 39 -24.07 9.81 -4.28
N LYS A 40 -23.16 10.80 -4.25
CA LYS A 40 -23.26 12.03 -5.07
C LYS A 40 -23.10 11.76 -6.57
N ASN A 41 -22.40 10.69 -6.93
CA ASN A 41 -22.04 10.37 -8.31
C ASN A 41 -22.81 9.16 -8.88
N SER A 42 -23.59 8.44 -8.06
CA SER A 42 -24.29 7.20 -8.43
C SER A 42 -25.77 7.38 -8.83
N VAL A 43 -26.20 8.58 -9.23
CA VAL A 43 -27.63 8.88 -9.46
C VAL A 43 -28.24 8.07 -10.63
N THR A 44 -27.43 7.63 -11.60
CA THR A 44 -27.87 6.94 -12.82
C THR A 44 -27.02 5.74 -13.22
N ASP A 45 -25.76 5.69 -12.79
CA ASP A 45 -24.79 4.64 -13.14
C ASP A 45 -24.21 4.07 -11.84
N GLU A 46 -24.01 2.75 -11.78
CA GLU A 46 -23.46 2.06 -10.61
C GLU A 46 -21.97 2.39 -10.42
N VAL A 47 -21.67 3.49 -9.73
CA VAL A 47 -20.32 3.78 -9.25
C VAL A 47 -20.07 3.00 -7.97
N HIS A 48 -19.20 2.00 -8.02
CA HIS A 48 -18.98 1.04 -6.94
C HIS A 48 -17.51 0.87 -6.54
N ASP A 49 -16.60 1.56 -7.21
CA ASP A 49 -15.17 1.62 -6.93
C ASP A 49 -14.56 2.92 -7.50
N GLU A 50 -13.27 3.14 -7.24
CA GLU A 50 -12.58 4.34 -7.75
C GLU A 50 -12.43 4.32 -9.29
N TRP A 51 -12.32 3.14 -9.90
CA TRP A 51 -12.27 2.96 -11.36
C TRP A 51 -13.52 3.50 -12.04
N THR A 52 -14.71 3.02 -11.65
CA THR A 52 -16.00 3.43 -12.21
C THR A 52 -16.32 4.89 -11.90
N LEU A 53 -15.89 5.40 -10.74
CA LEU A 53 -16.01 6.81 -10.40
C LEU A 53 -15.24 7.67 -11.40
N CYS A 54 -13.96 7.36 -11.61
CA CYS A 54 -13.15 8.13 -12.54
C CYS A 54 -13.57 7.90 -14.00
N GLN A 55 -14.10 6.73 -14.35
CA GLN A 55 -14.63 6.46 -15.69
C GLN A 55 -15.82 7.37 -15.99
N LYS A 56 -16.73 7.52 -15.03
CA LYS A 56 -17.90 8.39 -15.15
C LYS A 56 -17.53 9.87 -15.24
N LEU A 57 -16.62 10.32 -14.39
CA LEU A 57 -16.28 11.75 -14.27
C LEU A 57 -15.19 12.22 -15.24
N GLY A 58 -14.48 11.28 -15.87
CA GLY A 58 -13.23 11.56 -16.57
C GLY A 58 -12.10 11.98 -15.60
N LYS A 59 -10.85 11.97 -16.08
CA LYS A 59 -9.67 12.24 -15.24
C LYS A 59 -9.75 13.58 -14.48
N THR A 60 -10.22 14.64 -15.14
CA THR A 60 -10.36 15.97 -14.54
C THR A 60 -11.49 16.03 -13.51
N GLY A 61 -12.66 15.46 -13.81
CA GLY A 61 -13.77 15.42 -12.86
C GLY A 61 -13.44 14.56 -11.64
N CYS A 62 -12.74 13.43 -11.86
CA CYS A 62 -12.25 12.60 -10.77
C CYS A 62 -11.26 13.37 -9.90
N PHE A 63 -10.28 14.07 -10.49
CA PHE A 63 -9.35 14.92 -9.73
C PHE A 63 -10.09 15.96 -8.88
N ASN A 64 -11.03 16.68 -9.47
CA ASN A 64 -11.79 17.72 -8.76
C ASN A 64 -12.63 17.15 -7.60
N THR A 65 -13.02 15.87 -7.70
CA THR A 65 -13.74 15.16 -6.63
C THR A 65 -12.79 14.67 -5.53
N LEU A 66 -11.64 14.10 -5.91
CA LEU A 66 -10.71 13.47 -4.97
C LEU A 66 -9.77 14.47 -4.29
N LYS A 67 -9.42 15.58 -4.94
CA LYS A 67 -8.50 16.56 -4.39
C LYS A 67 -8.97 17.17 -3.05
N PRO A 68 -10.24 17.61 -2.90
CA PRO A 68 -10.76 18.05 -1.60
C PRO A 68 -10.78 16.95 -0.54
N HIS A 69 -11.07 15.71 -0.96
CA HIS A 69 -11.02 14.54 -0.07
C HIS A 69 -9.61 14.31 0.46
N TRP A 70 -8.61 14.23 -0.42
CA TRP A 70 -7.22 14.07 -0.01
C TRP A 70 -6.73 15.19 0.91
N ASP A 71 -7.18 16.44 0.68
CA ASP A 71 -6.82 17.61 1.49
C ASP A 71 -7.40 17.60 2.91
N SER A 72 -8.53 16.95 3.14
CA SER A 72 -9.31 17.14 4.38
C SER A 72 -9.70 15.88 5.13
N PHE A 73 -9.70 14.71 4.48
CA PHE A 73 -10.12 13.46 5.11
C PHE A 73 -9.16 13.01 6.22
N VAL A 74 -7.86 13.18 6.01
CA VAL A 74 -6.81 12.91 7.00
C VAL A 74 -5.86 14.10 7.06
N THR A 75 -5.55 14.53 8.28
CA THR A 75 -4.68 15.68 8.55
C THR A 75 -3.64 15.34 9.62
N LEU A 76 -2.69 16.25 9.87
CA LEU A 76 -1.77 16.14 11.01
C LEU A 76 -2.50 15.97 12.35
N ALA A 77 -3.66 16.61 12.52
CA ALA A 77 -4.44 16.49 13.75
C ALA A 77 -4.88 15.04 14.01
N ASP A 78 -5.11 14.25 12.97
CA ASP A 78 -5.49 12.85 13.10
C ASP A 78 -4.28 11.98 13.50
N PHE A 79 -3.09 12.27 12.96
CA PHE A 79 -1.84 11.65 13.41
C PHE A 79 -1.55 11.95 14.88
N GLN A 80 -1.80 13.18 15.33
CA GLN A 80 -1.67 13.55 16.75
C GLN A 80 -2.67 12.77 17.62
N LYS A 81 -3.93 12.64 17.19
CA LYS A 81 -4.93 11.81 17.90
C LYS A 81 -4.50 10.35 17.99
N ILE A 82 -4.04 9.76 16.89
CA ILE A 82 -3.55 8.37 16.83
C ILE A 82 -2.40 8.18 17.83
N LYS A 83 -1.41 9.08 17.81
CA LYS A 83 -0.30 9.02 18.77
C LYS A 83 -0.78 9.16 20.22
N ASN A 84 -1.64 10.13 20.50
CA ASN A 84 -2.17 10.39 21.85
C ASN A 84 -3.03 9.25 22.38
N ALA A 85 -3.66 8.47 21.49
CA ALA A 85 -4.38 7.24 21.86
C ALA A 85 -3.44 6.06 22.16
N GLY A 86 -2.12 6.22 22.01
CA GLY A 86 -1.11 5.21 22.36
C GLY A 86 -0.74 4.25 21.23
N PHE A 87 -1.14 4.54 19.99
CA PHE A 87 -0.68 3.80 18.81
C PHE A 87 0.76 4.20 18.43
N ASN A 88 1.45 3.30 17.74
CA ASN A 88 2.85 3.46 17.33
C ASN A 88 3.07 3.35 15.81
N ILE A 89 2.10 2.81 15.07
CA ILE A 89 2.20 2.59 13.62
C ILE A 89 0.93 3.11 12.92
N VAL A 90 1.09 3.59 11.70
CA VAL A 90 -0.01 3.73 10.73
C VAL A 90 0.32 2.90 9.48
N ARG A 91 -0.65 2.15 8.98
CA ARG A 91 -0.59 1.48 7.67
C ARG A 91 -1.35 2.33 6.67
N ILE A 92 -0.73 2.66 5.54
CA ILE A 92 -1.27 3.60 4.56
C ILE A 92 -1.45 2.89 3.21
N PRO A 93 -2.69 2.48 2.90
CA PRO A 93 -3.07 2.00 1.58
C PRO A 93 -2.82 3.05 0.49
N ILE A 94 -2.19 2.66 -0.62
CA ILE A 94 -2.05 3.51 -1.82
C ILE A 94 -2.15 2.68 -3.10
N GLY A 95 -2.90 3.18 -4.08
CA GLY A 95 -3.06 2.52 -5.38
C GLY A 95 -1.91 2.82 -6.34
N TYR A 96 -1.63 1.89 -7.26
CA TYR A 96 -0.55 2.04 -8.24
C TYR A 96 -0.68 3.33 -9.08
N TRP A 97 -1.91 3.76 -9.35
CA TRP A 97 -2.24 4.93 -10.17
C TRP A 97 -1.75 6.25 -9.56
N ALA A 98 -1.37 6.25 -8.28
CA ALA A 98 -0.69 7.39 -7.66
C ALA A 98 0.71 7.65 -8.25
N TYR A 99 1.38 6.61 -8.77
CA TYR A 99 2.78 6.66 -9.20
C TYR A 99 2.98 6.30 -10.67
N LEU A 100 2.12 5.45 -11.25
CA LEU A 100 2.27 4.95 -12.61
C LEU A 100 0.95 5.03 -13.38
N ASP A 101 0.97 5.69 -14.54
CA ASP A 101 -0.13 5.57 -15.52
C ASP A 101 0.03 4.25 -16.28
N ALA A 102 -0.69 3.22 -15.83
CA ALA A 102 -0.76 1.90 -16.47
C ALA A 102 -1.95 1.77 -17.43
N GLY A 103 -2.57 2.89 -17.81
CA GLY A 103 -3.88 2.92 -18.45
C GLY A 103 -5.02 2.80 -17.44
N GLY A 104 -6.22 3.09 -17.93
CA GLY A 104 -7.44 3.18 -17.12
C GLY A 104 -7.90 4.63 -16.87
N PRO A 105 -9.04 4.80 -16.18
CA PRO A 105 -9.69 6.08 -16.02
C PRO A 105 -9.14 6.91 -14.85
N TYR A 106 -8.28 6.33 -14.01
CA TYR A 106 -7.79 6.97 -12.79
C TYR A 106 -7.17 8.34 -13.04
N THR A 107 -7.30 9.19 -12.02
CA THR A 107 -6.58 10.45 -11.96
C THR A 107 -5.30 10.30 -11.13
N THR A 108 -4.39 11.25 -11.28
CA THR A 108 -3.14 11.31 -10.51
C THR A 108 -3.21 12.43 -9.46
N GLY A 109 -2.31 12.40 -8.47
CA GLY A 109 -2.22 13.47 -7.46
C GLY A 109 -2.28 13.00 -6.01
N ALA A 110 -2.49 11.70 -5.75
CA ALA A 110 -2.48 11.14 -4.40
C ALA A 110 -1.04 11.02 -3.81
N ALA A 111 -0.01 10.82 -4.65
CA ALA A 111 1.36 10.58 -4.20
C ALA A 111 1.95 11.65 -3.23
N PRO A 112 1.74 12.96 -3.43
CA PRO A 112 2.17 13.99 -2.47
C PRO A 112 1.54 13.89 -1.08
N TYR A 113 0.41 13.18 -0.92
CA TYR A 113 -0.22 12.98 0.39
C TYR A 113 0.48 11.88 1.19
N MET A 114 1.11 10.90 0.53
CA MET A 114 2.03 9.97 1.18
C MET A 114 3.23 10.72 1.78
N ASP A 115 3.80 11.70 1.06
CA ASP A 115 4.88 12.56 1.57
C ASP A 115 4.45 13.31 2.84
N LYS A 116 3.26 13.92 2.81
CA LYS A 116 2.67 14.61 3.97
C LYS A 116 2.48 13.65 5.15
N ALA A 117 1.93 12.47 4.90
CA ALA A 117 1.68 11.46 5.93
C ALA A 117 2.97 11.00 6.61
N ILE A 118 4.02 10.74 5.83
CA ILE A 118 5.35 10.39 6.35
C ILE A 118 5.93 11.55 7.18
N ALA A 119 5.78 12.79 6.73
CA ALA A 119 6.22 13.96 7.49
C ALA A 119 5.45 14.10 8.83
N TRP A 120 4.13 13.89 8.83
CA TRP A 120 3.31 13.91 10.05
C TRP A 120 3.65 12.75 10.98
N ALA A 121 3.90 11.55 10.44
CA ALA A 121 4.35 10.40 11.21
C ALA A 121 5.67 10.70 11.93
N ARG A 122 6.66 11.23 11.20
CA ARG A 122 7.94 11.66 11.75
C ARG A 122 7.76 12.71 12.86
N GLN A 123 6.90 13.71 12.63
CA GLN A 123 6.61 14.77 13.61
C GLN A 123 5.97 14.23 14.90
N THR A 124 5.14 13.20 14.79
CA THR A 124 4.40 12.62 15.93
C THR A 124 5.11 11.42 16.56
N GLY A 125 6.19 10.95 15.96
CA GLY A 125 6.86 9.70 16.37
C GLY A 125 6.00 8.46 16.13
N LEU A 126 5.11 8.50 15.13
CA LEU A 126 4.47 7.31 14.55
C LEU A 126 5.39 6.74 13.46
N LYS A 127 5.30 5.43 13.25
CA LYS A 127 5.96 4.74 12.14
C LYS A 127 4.96 4.43 11.04
N VAL A 128 5.45 4.22 9.82
CA VAL A 128 4.63 4.02 8.62
C VAL A 128 4.94 2.66 8.00
N VAL A 129 3.87 1.93 7.69
CA VAL A 129 3.87 0.85 6.70
C VAL A 129 3.21 1.40 5.43
N ILE A 130 3.95 1.39 4.32
CA ILE A 130 3.38 1.75 3.02
C ILE A 130 2.83 0.48 2.39
N ASP A 131 1.57 0.51 1.99
CA ASP A 131 0.89 -0.65 1.42
C ASP A 131 0.45 -0.37 -0.02
N LEU A 132 0.99 -1.14 -0.97
CA LEU A 132 0.52 -1.12 -2.36
C LEU A 132 -0.82 -1.86 -2.46
N HIS A 133 -1.89 -1.10 -2.21
CA HIS A 133 -3.21 -1.64 -1.94
C HIS A 133 -3.99 -2.06 -3.19
N GLY A 134 -3.66 -1.46 -4.34
CA GLY A 134 -4.27 -1.76 -5.61
C GLY A 134 -3.21 -1.84 -6.70
N VAL A 135 -3.19 -2.93 -7.45
CA VAL A 135 -2.24 -3.16 -8.56
C VAL A 135 -2.97 -3.24 -9.91
N PRO A 136 -2.28 -3.04 -11.05
CA PRO A 136 -2.92 -3.07 -12.35
C PRO A 136 -3.71 -4.37 -12.59
N ARG A 137 -4.94 -4.20 -13.12
CA ARG A 137 -5.92 -5.28 -13.36
C ARG A 137 -6.47 -5.98 -12.10
N SER A 138 -6.22 -5.44 -10.92
CA SER A 138 -6.67 -5.95 -9.62
C SER A 138 -6.14 -7.35 -9.27
N GLN A 139 -5.63 -7.48 -8.06
CA GLN A 139 -5.13 -8.71 -7.46
C GLN A 139 -6.22 -9.57 -6.81
N ASN A 140 -7.41 -9.02 -6.57
CA ASN A 140 -8.50 -9.74 -5.90
C ASN A 140 -9.88 -9.57 -6.55
N GLY A 141 -10.07 -8.53 -7.36
CA GLY A 141 -11.35 -8.15 -7.94
C GLY A 141 -12.30 -7.48 -6.95
N PHE A 142 -11.82 -7.04 -5.80
CA PHE A 142 -12.61 -6.32 -4.80
C PHE A 142 -12.51 -4.79 -5.04
N ASP A 143 -13.48 -4.03 -4.54
CA ASP A 143 -13.57 -2.58 -4.76
C ASP A 143 -12.39 -1.81 -4.16
N HIS A 144 -11.91 -2.21 -2.98
CA HIS A 144 -10.75 -1.62 -2.31
C HIS A 144 -9.42 -1.84 -3.06
N SER A 145 -9.35 -2.71 -4.08
CA SER A 145 -8.20 -2.73 -5.00
C SER A 145 -8.23 -1.57 -6.02
N GLY A 146 -9.29 -0.76 -6.02
CA GLY A 146 -9.59 0.32 -6.96
C GLY A 146 -10.45 -0.11 -8.15
N HIS A 147 -10.48 -1.40 -8.48
CA HIS A 147 -11.22 -1.93 -9.63
C HIS A 147 -11.84 -3.29 -9.32
N LYS A 148 -13.14 -3.28 -9.05
CA LYS A 148 -13.96 -4.46 -8.80
C LYS A 148 -14.14 -5.24 -10.09
N LEU A 149 -13.84 -6.53 -10.04
CA LEU A 149 -13.87 -7.44 -11.18
C LEU A 149 -14.39 -8.80 -10.72
N ALA A 150 -15.14 -9.49 -11.59
CA ALA A 150 -15.56 -10.86 -11.32
C ALA A 150 -14.35 -11.80 -11.16
N THR A 151 -13.27 -11.56 -11.90
CA THR A 151 -12.01 -12.31 -11.84
C THR A 151 -10.84 -11.32 -11.86
N PRO A 152 -9.90 -11.36 -10.90
CA PRO A 152 -8.71 -10.52 -10.92
C PRO A 152 -7.86 -10.83 -12.16
N GLY A 153 -7.30 -9.78 -12.76
CA GLY A 153 -6.45 -9.89 -13.94
C GLY A 153 -4.97 -9.62 -13.67
N TRP A 154 -4.58 -9.39 -12.42
CA TRP A 154 -3.17 -9.24 -12.04
C TRP A 154 -2.35 -10.48 -12.43
N LEU A 155 -1.05 -10.29 -12.68
CA LEU A 155 -0.13 -11.28 -13.26
C LEU A 155 -0.45 -11.67 -14.71
N THR A 156 -1.34 -10.96 -15.42
CA THR A 156 -1.53 -11.14 -16.87
C THR A 156 -0.97 -9.97 -17.66
N PHE A 157 -0.53 -10.21 -18.90
CA PHE A 157 0.08 -9.19 -19.76
C PHE A 157 1.21 -8.44 -19.02
N ASP A 158 1.21 -7.11 -19.06
CA ASP A 158 2.24 -6.27 -18.42
C ASP A 158 1.95 -5.93 -16.95
N SER A 159 0.86 -6.45 -16.35
CA SER A 159 0.44 -6.02 -15.00
C SER A 159 1.48 -6.30 -13.91
N GLU A 160 2.20 -7.41 -14.00
CA GLU A 160 3.29 -7.75 -13.08
C GLU A 160 4.47 -6.77 -13.23
N ALA A 161 4.89 -6.49 -14.47
CA ALA A 161 5.96 -5.53 -14.76
C ALA A 161 5.59 -4.11 -14.30
N GLN A 162 4.34 -3.70 -14.50
CA GLN A 162 3.81 -2.41 -14.02
C GLN A 162 3.73 -2.34 -12.49
N THR A 163 3.42 -3.46 -11.83
CA THR A 163 3.45 -3.57 -10.37
C THR A 163 4.87 -3.34 -9.86
N HIS A 164 5.88 -4.03 -10.42
CA HIS A 164 7.28 -3.81 -10.07
C HIS A 164 7.78 -2.40 -10.42
N ALA A 165 7.33 -1.81 -11.52
CA ALA A 165 7.67 -0.43 -11.86
C ALA A 165 7.11 0.57 -10.82
N THR A 166 5.89 0.33 -10.33
CA THR A 166 5.28 1.12 -9.25
C THR A 166 6.06 0.95 -7.95
N LEU A 167 6.33 -0.28 -7.53
CA LEU A 167 7.12 -0.58 -6.33
C LEU A 167 8.49 0.07 -6.40
N LYS A 168 9.18 0.00 -7.55
CA LYS A 168 10.47 0.65 -7.73
C LYS A 168 10.42 2.15 -7.43
N ILE A 169 9.37 2.87 -7.84
CA ILE A 169 9.19 4.30 -7.53
C ILE A 169 9.01 4.49 -6.02
N ILE A 170 8.17 3.68 -5.38
CA ILE A 170 7.91 3.73 -3.93
C ILE A 170 9.19 3.43 -3.15
N GLU A 171 9.90 2.35 -3.45
CA GLU A 171 11.11 1.90 -2.78
C GLU A 171 12.25 2.93 -2.92
N GLN A 172 12.48 3.44 -4.13
CA GLN A 172 13.53 4.46 -4.38
C GLN A 172 13.26 5.77 -3.64
N LYS A 173 12.00 6.07 -3.32
CA LYS A 173 11.62 7.29 -2.62
C LYS A 173 11.55 7.11 -1.10
N TYR A 174 11.02 5.99 -0.64
CA TYR A 174 10.60 5.80 0.76
C TYR A 174 11.34 4.70 1.50
N ALA A 175 12.14 3.86 0.82
CA ALA A 175 12.93 2.83 1.49
C ALA A 175 14.41 3.20 1.61
N ILE A 176 14.82 4.40 1.20
CA ILE A 176 16.21 4.85 1.34
C ILE A 176 16.57 5.05 2.84
N PRO A 177 17.87 5.00 3.21
CA PRO A 177 18.30 5.08 4.60
C PRO A 177 17.73 6.27 5.40
N SER A 178 17.59 7.45 4.78
CA SER A 178 17.03 8.64 5.43
C SER A 178 15.52 8.58 5.70
N MET A 179 14.83 7.54 5.24
CA MET A 179 13.41 7.30 5.51
C MET A 179 13.20 6.19 6.54
N GLN A 180 14.24 5.42 6.88
CA GLN A 180 14.14 4.27 7.78
C GLN A 180 13.91 4.65 9.25
N ASP A 181 13.98 5.95 9.57
CA ASP A 181 13.55 6.50 10.84
C ASP A 181 12.01 6.48 11.00
N VAL A 182 11.26 6.40 9.90
CA VAL A 182 9.79 6.51 9.89
C VAL A 182 9.11 5.42 9.07
N VAL A 183 9.59 5.09 7.87
CA VAL A 183 9.06 4.01 7.03
C VAL A 183 9.72 2.70 7.44
N ILE A 184 8.93 1.81 8.04
CA ILE A 184 9.44 0.61 8.71
C ILE A 184 9.09 -0.70 8.01
N ALA A 185 8.24 -0.64 6.98
CA ALA A 185 7.99 -1.73 6.04
C ALA A 185 7.34 -1.19 4.76
N ILE A 186 7.51 -1.93 3.67
CA ILE A 186 6.72 -1.81 2.45
C ILE A 186 5.99 -3.13 2.22
N GLU A 187 4.67 -3.08 2.15
CA GLU A 187 3.84 -4.21 1.74
C GLU A 187 3.74 -4.25 0.22
N LEU A 188 4.18 -5.37 -0.36
CA LEU A 188 4.40 -5.47 -1.80
C LEU A 188 3.08 -5.49 -2.59
N VAL A 189 2.03 -6.07 -2.01
CA VAL A 189 0.67 -6.09 -2.54
C VAL A 189 -0.29 -6.54 -1.44
N ASN A 190 -1.35 -5.77 -1.21
CA ASN A 190 -2.44 -6.13 -0.31
C ASN A 190 -3.30 -7.26 -0.89
N GLU A 191 -3.69 -8.25 -0.08
CA GLU A 191 -4.79 -9.19 -0.38
C GLU A 191 -4.80 -9.82 -1.80
N PRO A 192 -3.71 -10.41 -2.32
CA PRO A 192 -3.81 -11.17 -3.57
C PRO A 192 -4.73 -12.39 -3.38
N PHE A 193 -5.82 -12.48 -4.13
CA PHE A 193 -6.83 -13.52 -3.91
C PHE A 193 -6.39 -14.86 -4.54
N LEU A 194 -5.67 -15.68 -3.77
CA LEU A 194 -5.02 -16.90 -4.25
C LEU A 194 -6.00 -17.95 -4.82
N SER A 195 -7.27 -17.93 -4.41
CA SER A 195 -8.30 -18.79 -5.03
C SER A 195 -8.53 -18.51 -6.53
N LYS A 196 -8.04 -17.37 -7.06
CA LYS A 196 -8.14 -16.98 -8.47
C LYS A 196 -6.79 -16.63 -9.12
N LEU A 197 -5.68 -16.79 -8.40
CA LEU A 197 -4.34 -16.48 -8.88
C LEU A 197 -3.44 -17.72 -8.82
N ASP A 198 -2.35 -17.72 -9.59
CA ASP A 198 -1.33 -18.77 -9.47
C ASP A 198 -0.42 -18.48 -8.26
N PRO A 199 -0.48 -19.29 -7.19
CA PRO A 199 0.31 -19.07 -5.98
C PRO A 199 1.82 -19.14 -6.21
N ASN A 200 2.29 -19.91 -7.22
CA ASN A 200 3.72 -19.97 -7.51
C ASN A 200 4.23 -18.66 -8.14
N ARG A 201 3.40 -18.02 -8.96
CA ARG A 201 3.71 -16.70 -9.51
C ARG A 201 3.67 -15.62 -8.44
N VAL A 202 2.72 -15.68 -7.51
CA VAL A 202 2.70 -14.78 -6.34
C VAL A 202 3.96 -14.95 -5.48
N LYS A 203 4.39 -16.19 -5.21
CA LYS A 203 5.68 -16.45 -4.52
C LYS A 203 6.86 -15.86 -5.26
N GLN A 204 6.90 -16.02 -6.58
CA GLN A 204 7.99 -15.48 -7.39
C GLN A 204 7.99 -13.94 -7.35
N PHE A 205 6.83 -13.31 -7.49
CA PHE A 205 6.66 -11.87 -7.32
C PHE A 205 7.18 -11.37 -5.96
N TYR A 206 6.87 -12.08 -4.87
CA TYR A 206 7.40 -11.73 -3.54
C TYR A 206 8.92 -11.83 -3.46
N ARG A 207 9.52 -12.88 -4.06
CA ARG A 207 10.99 -13.01 -4.12
C ARG A 207 11.63 -11.88 -4.92
N ASP A 208 11.02 -11.51 -6.05
CA ASP A 208 11.54 -10.45 -6.92
C ASP A 208 11.40 -9.08 -6.25
N GLY A 209 10.26 -8.80 -5.60
CA GLY A 209 10.06 -7.58 -4.80
C GLY A 209 11.08 -7.47 -3.66
N TYR A 210 11.26 -8.55 -2.89
CA TYR A 210 12.30 -8.62 -1.85
C TYR A 210 13.70 -8.35 -2.42
N GLY A 211 14.08 -9.05 -3.49
CA GLY A 211 15.40 -8.90 -4.10
C GLY A 211 15.64 -7.52 -4.68
N ASN A 212 14.59 -6.85 -5.18
CA ASN A 212 14.67 -5.48 -5.67
C ASN A 212 14.83 -4.47 -4.54
N LEU A 213 14.03 -4.58 -3.46
CA LEU A 213 14.16 -3.71 -2.30
C LEU A 213 15.53 -3.86 -1.63
N ARG A 214 16.09 -5.07 -1.55
CA ARG A 214 17.43 -5.32 -0.99
C ARG A 214 18.58 -4.66 -1.75
N LYS A 215 18.37 -4.24 -3.01
CA LYS A 215 19.34 -3.43 -3.76
C LYS A 215 19.36 -1.97 -3.29
N ILE A 216 18.34 -1.54 -2.57
CA ILE A 216 18.16 -0.16 -2.07
C ILE A 216 18.49 -0.09 -0.58
N SER A 217 17.91 -0.98 0.23
CA SER A 217 18.11 -1.00 1.68
C SER A 217 17.66 -2.30 2.34
N ASP A 218 17.82 -2.37 3.66
CA ASP A 218 17.31 -3.43 4.53
C ASP A 218 15.88 -3.17 5.06
N THR A 219 15.15 -2.18 4.52
CA THR A 219 13.76 -1.94 4.89
C THR A 219 12.95 -3.24 4.77
N PRO A 220 12.18 -3.64 5.81
CA PRO A 220 11.41 -4.87 5.75
C PRO A 220 10.40 -4.89 4.60
N VAL A 221 10.27 -6.05 3.96
CA VAL A 221 9.10 -6.33 3.10
C VAL A 221 7.99 -6.92 3.96
N MET A 222 6.77 -6.52 3.67
CA MET A 222 5.57 -7.15 4.21
C MET A 222 4.88 -7.90 3.07
N LEU A 223 4.50 -9.14 3.36
CA LEU A 223 3.75 -10.00 2.45
C LEU A 223 2.36 -10.14 3.03
N HIS A 224 1.33 -10.19 2.19
CA HIS A 224 -0.02 -10.59 2.62
C HIS A 224 -0.19 -12.11 2.39
N ASP A 225 -0.97 -12.79 3.23
CA ASP A 225 -1.11 -14.27 3.19
C ASP A 225 -1.92 -14.79 2.00
N GLY A 226 -2.66 -13.91 1.34
CA GLY A 226 -3.51 -14.22 0.19
C GLY A 226 -4.78 -15.00 0.53
N PHE A 227 -5.31 -14.80 1.75
CA PHE A 227 -6.47 -15.46 2.34
C PHE A 227 -6.31 -16.96 2.57
N TRP A 228 -5.07 -17.43 2.61
CA TRP A 228 -4.72 -18.81 2.93
C TRP A 228 -4.06 -18.88 4.29
N ASP A 229 -4.02 -20.07 4.89
CA ASP A 229 -3.22 -20.31 6.09
C ASP A 229 -1.76 -19.87 5.82
N PRO A 230 -1.19 -18.94 6.60
CA PRO A 230 0.14 -18.37 6.33
C PRO A 230 1.27 -19.39 6.20
N ALA A 231 1.07 -20.64 6.64
CA ALA A 231 2.03 -21.72 6.50
C ALA A 231 2.48 -21.98 5.05
N TRP A 232 1.70 -21.58 4.04
CA TRP A 232 2.09 -21.70 2.64
C TRP A 232 3.35 -20.87 2.27
N LEU A 233 3.71 -19.87 3.10
CA LEU A 233 4.90 -19.03 2.99
C LEU A 233 6.03 -19.42 3.95
N ASN A 234 5.88 -20.45 4.79
CA ASN A 234 6.90 -20.83 5.80
C ASN A 234 8.29 -21.16 5.24
N THR A 235 8.41 -21.46 3.95
CA THR A 235 9.69 -21.76 3.29
C THR A 235 10.13 -20.67 2.31
N VAL A 236 9.40 -19.56 2.22
CA VAL A 236 9.64 -18.46 1.27
C VAL A 236 10.30 -17.32 2.02
N LEU A 237 11.41 -16.79 1.49
CA LEU A 237 12.10 -15.63 2.07
C LEU A 237 12.47 -15.82 3.56
N THR A 238 12.99 -17.00 3.89
CA THR A 238 13.52 -17.34 5.21
C THR A 238 15.05 -17.29 5.23
N PRO A 239 15.71 -17.40 6.40
CA PRO A 239 17.16 -17.57 6.45
C PRO A 239 17.67 -18.78 5.65
N SER A 240 16.85 -19.82 5.46
CA SER A 240 17.19 -20.97 4.61
C SER A 240 16.97 -20.72 3.10
N ASP A 241 16.18 -19.71 2.74
CA ASP A 241 15.99 -19.22 1.37
C ASP A 241 16.94 -18.04 1.11
N ASN A 242 18.21 -18.36 0.87
CA ASN A 242 19.29 -17.40 0.59
C ASN A 242 19.54 -16.37 1.71
N ASN A 243 19.44 -16.78 2.97
CA ASN A 243 19.63 -15.92 4.15
C ASN A 243 18.74 -14.67 4.12
N ALA A 244 17.49 -14.82 3.65
CA ALA A 244 16.54 -13.71 3.65
C ALA A 244 16.18 -13.28 5.09
N GLN A 245 16.10 -11.96 5.30
CA GLN A 245 15.85 -11.31 6.59
C GLN A 245 14.97 -10.07 6.38
N GLY A 246 14.30 -9.59 7.43
CA GLY A 246 13.42 -8.41 7.33
C GLY A 246 12.19 -8.69 6.47
N VAL A 247 11.50 -9.78 6.77
CA VAL A 247 10.28 -10.21 6.08
C VAL A 247 9.19 -10.33 7.14
N ILE A 248 8.05 -9.70 6.89
CA ILE A 248 6.91 -9.64 7.80
C ILE A 248 5.72 -10.28 7.11
N MET A 249 4.96 -11.06 7.87
CA MET A 249 3.70 -11.64 7.42
C MET A 249 2.55 -10.75 7.91
N ASP A 250 1.77 -10.19 7.00
CA ASP A 250 0.47 -9.59 7.26
C ASP A 250 -0.65 -10.65 7.12
N HIS A 251 -1.47 -10.75 8.17
CA HIS A 251 -2.61 -11.68 8.27
C HIS A 251 -3.84 -10.84 8.59
N HIS A 252 -4.89 -10.96 7.77
CA HIS A 252 -6.15 -10.27 7.99
C HIS A 252 -7.18 -11.23 8.63
N GLU A 253 -7.82 -10.76 9.70
CA GLU A 253 -8.84 -11.49 10.50
C GLU A 253 -10.19 -10.78 10.52
#